data_AF-D6X5V4-F1
#
_entry.id   AF-D6X5V4-F1
#
_cell.length_a   1.000
_cell.length_b   1.000
_cell.length_c   1.000
_cell.angle_alpha   90.00
_cell.angle_beta   90.00
_cell.angle_gamma   90.00
#
_symmetry.space_group_name_H-M   'P 1'
#
loop_
_entity.id
_entity.type
_entity.pdbx_description
1 polymer ?
#
loop_
_entity_poly.entity_id
_entity_poly.type
_entity_poly.pdbx_seq_one_letter_code
_entity_poly.pdbx_strand_id
1 'polypeptide(L)'
;YRRMAEDAVDAALVAGGVSAGPSRTAALPLVGAAPAGVLARLDAPRRLVRRYGVEAPAVHALGLADPALAAPAVPGHPVTRAELVWAVRHEGALDASDLLDRRTRIGLVDADRRAAQEAAHEALEHCSS
;
A
#
# COMPACT_ATOMS: atom_id res chain seq x y z
N TYR A 1 8.86 5.33 -16.48
CA TYR A 1 9.23 6.19 -15.34
C TYR A 1 10.65 5.95 -14.84
N ARG A 2 11.10 4.70 -14.57
CA ARG A 2 12.44 4.42 -13.99
C ARG A 2 13.60 5.12 -14.71
N ARG A 3 13.72 4.97 -16.04
CA ARG A 3 14.81 5.59 -16.80
C ARG A 3 14.77 7.12 -16.74
N MET A 4 13.58 7.72 -16.84
CA MET A 4 13.41 9.17 -16.66
C MET A 4 13.86 9.63 -15.27
N ALA A 5 13.61 8.84 -14.22
CA ALA A 5 14.06 9.17 -12.86
C ALA A 5 15.59 9.05 -12.72
N GLU A 6 16.20 8.05 -13.36
CA GLU A 6 17.66 7.94 -13.48
C GLU A 6 18.24 9.17 -14.19
N ASP A 7 17.72 9.53 -15.37
CA ASP A 7 18.19 10.68 -16.13
C ASP A 7 18.04 12.00 -15.34
N ALA A 8 16.96 12.15 -14.55
CA ALA A 8 16.74 13.32 -13.70
C ALA A 8 17.73 13.40 -12.53
N VAL A 9 18.06 12.26 -11.89
CA VAL A 9 19.07 12.21 -10.82
C VAL A 9 20.46 12.49 -11.40
N ASP A 10 20.79 11.94 -12.56
CA ASP A 10 22.07 12.18 -13.23
C ASP A 10 22.25 13.67 -13.55
N ALA A 11 21.21 14.34 -14.06
CA ALA A 11 21.23 15.78 -14.30
C ALA A 11 21.43 16.59 -13.00
N ALA A 12 20.79 16.18 -11.90
CA ALA A 12 20.95 16.84 -10.60
C ALA A 12 22.36 16.68 -10.01
N LEU A 13 23.00 15.52 -10.20
CA LEU A 13 24.38 15.25 -9.77
C LEU A 13 25.37 16.16 -10.51
N VAL A 14 25.22 16.29 -11.83
CA VAL A 14 26.02 17.20 -12.65
C VAL A 14 25.86 18.65 -12.19
N ALA A 15 24.62 19.11 -12.00
CA ALA A 15 24.35 20.47 -11.55
C ALA A 15 24.87 20.77 -10.13
N GLY A 16 24.81 19.77 -9.24
CA GLY A 16 25.27 19.89 -7.85
C GLY A 16 26.78 19.67 -7.66
N GLY A 17 27.52 19.29 -8.70
CA GLY A 17 28.94 18.94 -8.59
C GLY A 17 29.20 17.72 -7.69
N VAL A 18 28.20 16.86 -7.51
CA VAL A 18 28.28 15.67 -6.66
C VAL A 18 28.57 14.46 -7.53
N SER A 19 29.54 13.64 -7.13
CA SER A 19 29.81 12.36 -7.79
C SER A 19 29.05 11.22 -7.11
N ALA A 20 28.48 10.32 -7.90
CA ALA A 20 27.87 9.09 -7.44
C ALA A 20 28.18 7.93 -8.40
N GLY A 21 27.99 6.70 -7.93
CA GLY A 21 28.09 5.49 -8.77
C GLY A 21 26.88 5.33 -9.71
N PRO A 22 26.90 4.31 -10.59
CA PRO A 22 25.80 4.06 -11.53
C PRO A 22 24.49 3.73 -10.82
N SER A 23 23.37 4.10 -11.44
CA SER A 23 22.03 3.80 -10.93
C SER A 23 21.81 2.29 -10.80
N ARG A 24 21.38 1.86 -9.61
CA ARG A 24 21.10 0.45 -9.29
C ARG A 24 19.62 0.08 -9.41
N THR A 25 18.77 1.06 -9.73
CA THR A 25 17.30 0.91 -9.72
C THR A 25 16.76 -0.08 -10.74
N ALA A 26 17.54 -0.43 -11.77
CA ALA A 26 17.16 -1.44 -12.75
C ALA A 26 17.08 -2.86 -12.16
N ALA A 27 17.87 -3.13 -11.10
CA ALA A 27 17.94 -4.43 -10.45
C ALA A 27 17.36 -4.42 -9.02
N LEU A 28 16.92 -3.25 -8.54
CA LEU A 28 16.36 -3.12 -7.20
C LEU A 28 14.87 -3.51 -7.21
N PRO A 29 14.46 -4.56 -6.48
CA PRO A 29 13.05 -4.91 -6.37
C PRO A 29 12.26 -3.80 -5.68
N LEU A 30 11.01 -3.59 -6.12
CA LEU A 30 10.08 -2.72 -5.42
C LEU A 30 9.64 -3.35 -4.10
N VAL A 31 9.15 -2.53 -3.18
CA VAL A 31 8.51 -3.01 -1.95
C VAL A 31 7.38 -3.99 -2.30
N GLY A 32 7.24 -5.05 -1.50
CA GLY A 32 6.31 -6.15 -1.77
C GLY A 32 6.85 -7.20 -2.75
N ALA A 33 7.83 -6.89 -3.61
CA ALA A 33 8.28 -7.81 -4.65
C ALA A 33 9.16 -8.95 -4.09
N ALA A 34 8.85 -10.18 -4.49
CA ALA A 34 9.67 -11.37 -4.26
C ALA A 34 9.41 -12.43 -5.36
N PRO A 35 10.29 -13.44 -5.51
CA PRO A 35 10.06 -14.53 -6.44
C PRO A 35 8.72 -15.24 -6.19
N ALA A 36 8.04 -15.70 -7.25
CA ALA A 36 6.71 -16.30 -7.16
C ALA A 36 6.63 -17.48 -6.16
N GLY A 37 7.68 -18.32 -6.11
CA GLY A 37 7.76 -19.42 -5.15
C GLY A 37 7.84 -18.96 -3.69
N VAL A 38 8.41 -17.79 -3.42
CA VAL A 38 8.43 -17.18 -2.08
C VAL A 38 7.03 -16.66 -1.74
N LEU A 39 6.42 -15.88 -2.65
CA LEU A 39 5.08 -15.34 -2.45
C LEU A 39 4.02 -16.43 -2.23
N ALA A 40 4.14 -17.56 -2.93
CA ALA A 40 3.23 -18.69 -2.81
C ALA A 40 3.24 -19.38 -1.43
N ARG A 41 4.29 -19.17 -0.62
CA ARG A 41 4.45 -19.75 0.71
C ARG A 41 4.12 -18.78 1.85
N LEU A 42 3.75 -17.55 1.54
CA LEU A 42 3.39 -16.57 2.56
C LEU A 42 2.10 -16.99 3.27
N ASP A 43 2.11 -16.87 4.60
CA ASP A 43 0.95 -17.15 5.44
C ASP A 43 0.00 -15.94 5.45
N ALA A 44 -0.72 -15.78 4.35
CA ALA A 44 -1.72 -14.75 4.17
C ALA A 44 -2.72 -15.14 3.07
N PRO A 45 -3.95 -14.61 3.10
CA PRO A 45 -4.90 -14.76 2.00
C PRO A 45 -4.28 -14.37 0.65
N ARG A 46 -4.47 -15.21 -0.37
CA ARG A 46 -3.88 -14.99 -1.71
C ARG A 46 -4.21 -13.62 -2.30
N ARG A 47 -5.36 -13.03 -1.96
CA ARG A 47 -5.73 -11.67 -2.40
C ARG A 47 -4.77 -10.62 -1.85
N LEU A 48 -4.40 -10.73 -0.56
CA LEU A 48 -3.49 -9.81 0.09
C LEU A 48 -2.08 -10.01 -0.49
N VAL A 49 -1.64 -11.24 -0.70
CA VAL A 49 -0.34 -11.53 -1.36
C VAL A 49 -0.27 -10.91 -2.76
N ARG A 50 -1.33 -10.98 -3.56
CA ARG A 50 -1.36 -10.34 -4.89
C ARG A 50 -1.24 -8.81 -4.83
N ARG A 51 -1.66 -8.21 -3.73
CA ARG A 51 -1.78 -6.75 -3.58
C ARG A 51 -0.60 -6.12 -2.84
N TYR A 52 -0.16 -6.76 -1.77
CA TYR A 52 0.88 -6.28 -0.84
C TYR A 52 2.17 -7.11 -0.92
N GLY A 53 2.18 -8.21 -1.68
CA GLY A 53 3.36 -9.06 -1.83
C GLY A 53 3.86 -9.59 -0.49
N VAL A 54 5.15 -9.39 -0.19
CA VAL A 54 5.76 -9.82 1.09
C VAL A 54 5.19 -9.13 2.33
N GLU A 55 4.48 -8.01 2.19
CA GLU A 55 3.85 -7.31 3.32
C GLU A 55 2.50 -7.91 3.69
N ALA A 56 1.93 -8.79 2.85
CA ALA A 56 0.61 -9.38 3.06
C ALA A 56 0.40 -10.06 4.43
N PRO A 57 1.38 -10.81 4.99
CA PRO A 57 1.24 -11.37 6.34
C PRO A 57 1.09 -10.30 7.42
N ALA A 58 1.79 -9.16 7.28
CA ALA A 58 1.67 -8.06 8.25
C ALA A 58 0.31 -7.36 8.15
N VAL A 59 -0.21 -7.16 6.93
CA VAL A 59 -1.59 -6.69 6.74
C VAL A 59 -2.60 -7.67 7.34
N HIS A 60 -2.40 -8.97 7.09
CA HIS A 60 -3.29 -10.01 7.59
C HIS A 60 -3.30 -10.07 9.12
N ALA A 61 -2.13 -9.92 9.74
CA ALA A 61 -1.96 -9.94 11.19
C ALA A 61 -2.77 -8.85 11.90
N LEU A 62 -2.98 -7.67 11.29
CA LEU A 62 -3.86 -6.63 11.85
C LEU A 62 -5.29 -7.14 12.05
N GLY A 63 -5.83 -7.88 11.07
CA GLY A 63 -7.16 -8.47 11.19
C GLY A 63 -7.23 -9.67 12.14
N LEU A 64 -6.12 -10.40 12.31
CA LEU A 64 -6.06 -11.48 13.30
C LEU A 64 -6.01 -10.93 14.73
N ALA A 65 -5.36 -9.78 14.93
CA ALA A 65 -5.25 -9.13 16.23
C ALA A 65 -6.56 -8.43 16.65
N ASP A 66 -7.32 -7.89 15.69
CA ASP A 66 -8.59 -7.23 15.94
C ASP A 66 -9.66 -7.69 14.90
N PRO A 67 -10.69 -8.45 15.34
CA PRO A 67 -11.79 -8.86 14.47
C PRO A 67 -12.53 -7.70 13.80
N ALA A 68 -12.56 -6.50 14.41
CA ALA A 68 -13.14 -5.32 13.77
C ALA A 68 -12.31 -4.88 12.55
N LEU A 69 -10.98 -5.04 12.59
CA LEU A 69 -10.11 -4.78 11.44
C LEU A 69 -10.20 -5.86 10.36
N ALA A 70 -10.58 -7.09 10.72
CA ALA A 70 -10.84 -8.15 9.74
C ALA A 70 -12.11 -7.92 8.92
N ALA A 71 -13.05 -7.10 9.41
CA ALA A 71 -14.30 -6.84 8.71
C ALA A 71 -14.08 -6.06 7.40
N PRO A 72 -14.94 -6.28 6.38
CA PRO A 72 -14.95 -5.45 5.19
C PRO A 72 -15.13 -3.97 5.54
N ALA A 73 -14.45 -3.09 4.79
CA ALA A 73 -14.68 -1.64 4.87
C ALA A 73 -16.08 -1.25 4.35
N VAL A 74 -16.59 -2.02 3.38
CA VAL A 74 -17.95 -1.92 2.83
C VAL A 74 -18.51 -3.33 2.68
N PRO A 75 -19.78 -3.58 3.05
CA PRO A 75 -20.41 -4.89 2.85
C PRO A 75 -20.29 -5.37 1.40
N GLY A 76 -19.85 -6.62 1.21
CA GLY A 76 -19.67 -7.21 -0.12
C GLY A 76 -18.39 -6.80 -0.86
N HIS A 77 -17.62 -5.85 -0.34
CA HIS A 77 -16.34 -5.43 -0.93
C HIS A 77 -15.15 -6.20 -0.30
N PRO A 78 -14.14 -6.62 -1.07
CA PRO A 78 -13.03 -7.43 -0.54
C PRO A 78 -12.00 -6.66 0.29
N VAL A 79 -12.02 -5.32 0.25
CA VAL A 79 -11.11 -4.49 1.04
C VAL A 79 -11.58 -4.45 2.49
N THR A 80 -10.65 -4.75 3.38
CA THR A 80 -10.87 -4.82 4.84
C THR A 80 -10.44 -3.53 5.54
N ARG A 81 -10.93 -3.34 6.76
CA ARG A 81 -10.51 -2.22 7.62
C ARG A 81 -9.03 -2.28 7.97
N ALA A 82 -8.45 -3.48 8.09
CA ALA A 82 -7.01 -3.71 8.23
C ALA A 82 -6.20 -3.10 7.07
N GLU A 83 -6.70 -3.19 5.84
CA GLU A 83 -6.04 -2.59 4.66
C GLU A 83 -6.07 -1.06 4.70
N LEU A 84 -7.12 -0.45 5.27
CA LEU A 84 -7.19 1.00 5.48
C LEU A 84 -6.19 1.46 6.54
N VAL A 85 -6.15 0.80 7.70
CA VAL A 85 -5.18 1.09 8.77
C VAL A 85 -3.74 0.88 8.28
N TRP A 86 -3.49 -0.19 7.52
CA TRP A 86 -2.19 -0.41 6.90
C TRP A 86 -1.76 0.75 6.01
N ALA A 87 -2.67 1.24 5.17
CA ALA A 87 -2.41 2.34 4.26
C ALA A 87 -2.06 3.66 4.99
N VAL A 88 -2.68 3.94 6.14
CA VAL A 88 -2.30 5.09 6.98
C VAL A 88 -0.91 4.89 7.58
N ARG A 89 -0.66 3.73 8.21
CA ARG A 89 0.58 3.47 8.97
C ARG A 89 1.83 3.29 8.11
N HIS A 90 1.69 2.70 6.93
CA HIS A 90 2.83 2.23 6.13
C HIS A 90 2.86 2.78 4.70
N GLU A 91 1.72 3.21 4.16
CA GLU A 91 1.64 3.72 2.78
C GLU A 91 1.47 5.25 2.70
N GLY A 92 1.51 5.93 3.85
CA GLY A 92 1.46 7.39 3.92
C GLY A 92 0.14 7.98 3.40
N ALA A 93 -0.99 7.29 3.61
CA ALA A 93 -2.30 7.89 3.37
C ALA A 93 -2.55 8.99 4.41
N LEU A 94 -2.81 10.22 3.95
CA LEU A 94 -2.98 11.40 4.82
C LEU A 94 -4.45 11.80 5.00
N ASP A 95 -5.31 11.39 4.08
CA ASP A 95 -6.74 11.70 4.13
C ASP A 95 -7.59 10.54 3.59
N ALA A 96 -8.92 10.68 3.71
CA ALA A 96 -9.85 9.66 3.24
C ALA A 96 -9.77 9.44 1.72
N SER A 97 -9.42 10.46 0.94
CA SER A 97 -9.30 10.33 -0.52
C SER A 97 -8.03 9.55 -0.90
N ASP A 98 -6.92 9.70 -0.17
CA ASP A 98 -5.77 8.79 -0.29
C ASP A 98 -6.19 7.34 -0.10
N LEU A 99 -6.91 7.05 0.98
CA LEU A 99 -7.36 5.71 1.31
C LEU A 99 -8.27 5.14 0.22
N LEU A 100 -9.33 5.86 -0.15
CA LEU A 100 -10.39 5.35 -1.00
C LEU A 100 -10.02 5.37 -2.49
N ASP A 101 -9.35 6.41 -2.95
CA ASP A 101 -9.17 6.65 -4.38
C ASP A 101 -7.79 6.19 -4.89
N ARG A 102 -6.76 6.20 -4.03
CA ARG A 102 -5.37 5.84 -4.42
C ARG A 102 -4.92 4.49 -3.87
N ARG A 103 -4.98 4.31 -2.54
CA ARG A 103 -4.45 3.12 -1.88
C ARG A 103 -5.35 1.93 -2.13
N THR A 104 -6.65 2.04 -1.85
CA THR A 104 -7.58 0.90 -1.99
C THR A 104 -8.27 0.81 -3.33
N ARG A 105 -8.53 1.96 -3.97
CA ARG A 105 -9.35 2.10 -5.18
C ARG A 105 -10.81 1.64 -5.02
N ILE A 106 -11.31 1.55 -3.78
CA ILE A 106 -12.75 1.43 -3.52
C ILE A 106 -13.51 2.58 -4.22
N GLY A 107 -12.88 3.75 -4.29
CA GLY A 107 -13.45 4.97 -4.85
C GLY A 107 -13.76 4.94 -6.36
N LEU A 108 -13.35 3.89 -7.09
CA LEU A 108 -13.68 3.76 -8.51
C LEU A 108 -15.17 3.56 -8.78
N VAL A 109 -15.92 3.08 -7.78
CA VAL A 109 -17.38 2.98 -7.82
C VAL A 109 -17.94 3.98 -6.81
N ASP A 110 -18.69 4.97 -7.29
CA ASP A 110 -19.20 6.06 -6.44
C ASP A 110 -20.03 5.59 -5.24
N ALA A 111 -20.81 4.52 -5.42
CA ALA A 111 -21.61 3.94 -4.34
C ALA A 111 -20.72 3.36 -3.23
N ASP A 112 -19.70 2.58 -3.61
CA ASP A 112 -18.75 1.99 -2.67
C ASP A 112 -17.89 3.07 -2.01
N ARG A 113 -17.49 4.10 -2.76
CA ARG A 113 -16.78 5.27 -2.24
C ARG A 113 -17.54 5.92 -1.10
N ARG A 114 -18.83 6.22 -1.32
CA ARG A 114 -19.70 6.84 -0.31
C ARG A 114 -19.86 5.93 0.91
N ALA A 115 -20.09 4.64 0.68
CA ALA A 115 -20.24 3.66 1.76
C ALA A 115 -18.96 3.48 2.59
N ALA A 116 -17.77 3.70 2.01
CA ALA A 116 -16.49 3.52 2.68
C ALA A 116 -15.99 4.75 3.46
N GLN A 117 -16.69 5.90 3.37
CA GLN A 117 -16.20 7.15 3.97
C GLN A 117 -16.01 7.03 5.48
N GLU A 118 -16.97 6.45 6.19
CA GLU A 118 -16.91 6.27 7.64
C GLU A 118 -15.73 5.38 8.03
N ALA A 119 -15.58 4.22 7.39
CA ALA A 119 -14.45 3.31 7.64
C ALA A 119 -13.09 3.96 7.36
N ALA A 120 -13.00 4.87 6.38
CA ALA A 120 -11.77 5.60 6.08
C ALA A 120 -11.43 6.63 7.18
N HIS A 121 -12.42 7.37 7.69
CA HIS A 121 -12.19 8.30 8.80
C HIS A 121 -11.80 7.58 10.09
N GLU A 122 -12.50 6.49 10.43
CA GLU A 122 -12.16 5.66 11.59
C GLU A 122 -10.73 5.12 11.51
N ALA A 123 -10.26 4.73 10.32
CA ALA A 123 -8.88 4.27 10.15
C ALA A 123 -7.83 5.38 10.39
N LEU A 124 -8.12 6.62 10.00
CA LEU A 124 -7.25 7.77 10.25
C LEU A 124 -7.19 8.12 11.74
N GLU A 125 -8.35 8.08 12.42
CA GLU A 125 -8.44 8.31 13.87
C GLU A 125 -7.71 7.20 14.65
N HIS A 126 -7.87 5.94 14.25
CA HIS A 126 -7.21 4.79 14.85
C HIS A 126 -5.68 4.86 14.83
N CYS A 127 -5.10 5.62 13.90
CA CYS A 127 -3.65 5.78 13.78
C CYS A 127 -3.12 7.08 14.40
N SER A 128 -4.01 7.97 14.83
CA SER A 128 -3.67 9.25 15.46
C SER A 128 -3.62 9.18 17.00
N SER A 129 -4.00 8.03 17.58
CA SER A 129 -3.99 7.74 19.01
C SER A 129 -2.80 6.87 19.40
#